data_AF-A0AAF0MSA9-F1
#
_entry.id   AF-A0AAF0MSA9-F1
#
_cell.length_a   1.000
_cell.length_b   1.000
_cell.length_c   1.000
_cell.angle_alpha   90.00
_cell.angle_beta   90.00
_cell.angle_gamma   90.00
#
_symmetry.space_group_name_H-M   'P 1'
#
loop_
_entity.id
_entity.type
_entity.pdbx_description
1 polymer ?
#
loop_
_entity_poly.entity_id
_entity_poly.type
_entity_poly.pdbx_seq_one_letter_code
_entity_poly.pdbx_strand_id
1 'polypeptide(L)'
;MKVTVNGKQKELKDGATLADALEGEPYVSGSDISVHLSTEKVTEVSNDFALLTPRGEMVVHLYDTEDAKRFRALIPSIEGVNLRWSTREVLAFGSFATDFREDKASGSFKRYEVFFSLGGNDNQTTYLMIARKPMDKVTGCGGGKIGKITVGRHLMNVLKENEHIIGIHPVVSETSRENVAVTKDLGYRLEDGYSVETRVLVKLDRSSPKSAEQLLILASKGYIDVSEATGTFMGCRDDMDVDMSPEDAGVRDVGTVAVRNSGAGEGHVLFYRERRQLSPALNIAGRVAGGMAIVSRAAAGDRIAVETDPPRALAVGMTQKDGEAFLARFGIKVRRTGDTSDGAVIADQAPEETMQALEKGEVEVFGVPKESILKIKVTTGDAATSHYFRKVTGLSHKPVGKLKVQLSMPGSPMCTFYGDDARSQDLIPQDDLFKKCRKGDIGITNQSRPYHGLIGIRLTDSKQYGPTGEEPEGTNMLGRYIGDLSVLETLDDESTVYIMEDRQ
;
A
#
# COMPACT_ATOMS: atom_id res chain seq x y z
N MET A 1 27.44 -13.34 -6.93
CA MET A 1 26.93 -12.20 -6.15
C MET A 1 25.87 -12.59 -5.12
N LYS A 2 25.78 -11.87 -4.00
CA LYS A 2 24.77 -12.00 -2.95
C LYS A 2 23.80 -10.82 -3.03
N VAL A 3 22.51 -11.11 -3.14
CA VAL A 3 21.45 -10.11 -3.08
C VAL A 3 20.47 -10.46 -1.98
N THR A 4 19.68 -9.48 -1.54
CA THR A 4 18.56 -9.71 -0.63
C THR A 4 17.26 -9.52 -1.40
N VAL A 5 16.32 -10.46 -1.34
CA VAL A 5 15.00 -10.35 -1.97
C VAL A 5 13.95 -10.55 -0.89
N ASN A 6 13.06 -9.56 -0.69
CA ASN A 6 12.03 -9.57 0.35
C ASN A 6 12.60 -9.93 1.75
N GLY A 7 13.80 -9.44 2.06
CA GLY A 7 14.50 -9.71 3.33
C GLY A 7 15.26 -11.05 3.41
N LYS A 8 15.24 -11.88 2.36
CA LYS A 8 15.97 -13.17 2.30
C LYS A 8 17.22 -13.05 1.43
N GLN A 9 18.35 -13.54 1.90
CA GLN A 9 19.57 -13.59 1.07
C GLN A 9 19.47 -14.67 -0.01
N LYS A 10 19.94 -14.33 -1.21
CA LYS A 10 20.00 -15.22 -2.37
C LYS A 10 21.36 -15.10 -3.04
N GLU A 11 21.96 -16.23 -3.35
CA GLU A 11 23.19 -16.29 -4.15
C GLU A 11 22.84 -16.42 -5.63
N LEU A 12 23.30 -15.46 -6.43
CA LEU A 12 23.06 -15.39 -7.86
C LEU A 12 24.39 -15.36 -8.61
N LYS A 13 24.35 -15.75 -9.89
CA LYS A 13 25.48 -15.58 -10.81
C LYS A 13 25.72 -14.11 -11.07
N ASP A 14 26.96 -13.74 -11.37
CA ASP A 14 27.30 -12.34 -11.66
C ASP A 14 26.62 -11.87 -12.95
N GLY A 15 26.06 -10.67 -12.93
CA GLY A 15 25.24 -10.12 -14.02
C GLY A 15 23.81 -10.66 -14.07
N ALA A 16 23.35 -11.35 -13.02
CA ALA A 16 21.96 -11.76 -12.88
C ALA A 16 20.99 -10.58 -12.96
N THR A 17 19.78 -10.88 -13.38
CA THR A 17 18.69 -9.92 -13.57
C THR A 17 17.67 -10.01 -12.43
N LEU A 18 16.73 -9.05 -12.40
CA LEU A 18 15.56 -9.15 -11.54
C LEU A 18 14.80 -10.46 -11.78
N ALA A 19 14.63 -10.91 -13.02
CA ALA A 19 13.96 -12.19 -13.30
C ALA A 19 14.60 -13.37 -12.54
N ASP A 20 15.93 -13.46 -12.53
CA ASP A 20 16.67 -14.52 -11.82
C ASP A 20 16.50 -14.40 -10.30
N ALA A 21 16.50 -13.16 -9.78
CA ALA A 21 16.30 -12.90 -8.36
C ALA A 21 14.90 -13.30 -7.88
N LEU A 22 13.88 -13.12 -8.73
CA LEU A 22 12.48 -13.41 -8.42
C LEU A 22 12.10 -14.90 -8.58
N GLU A 23 12.97 -15.73 -9.15
CA GLU A 23 12.68 -17.15 -9.30
C GLU A 23 12.40 -17.81 -7.93
N GLY A 24 11.18 -18.34 -7.76
CA GLY A 24 10.72 -18.95 -6.50
C GLY A 24 10.25 -17.96 -5.43
N GLU A 25 10.25 -16.65 -5.71
CA GLU A 25 9.71 -15.62 -4.81
C GLU A 25 8.31 -15.17 -5.27
N PRO A 26 7.40 -14.80 -4.34
CA PRO A 26 6.11 -14.23 -4.69
C PRO A 26 6.27 -12.91 -5.44
N TYR A 27 5.67 -12.81 -6.63
CA TYR A 27 5.64 -11.59 -7.44
C TYR A 27 4.31 -11.48 -8.17
N VAL A 28 3.71 -10.28 -8.17
CA VAL A 28 2.52 -9.99 -8.95
C VAL A 28 2.94 -9.39 -10.28
N SER A 29 2.57 -10.06 -11.38
CA SER A 29 2.96 -9.59 -12.72
C SER A 29 2.52 -8.14 -12.99
N GLY A 30 3.48 -7.32 -13.42
CA GLY A 30 3.28 -5.91 -13.74
C GLY A 30 3.28 -4.98 -12.53
N SER A 31 3.52 -5.48 -11.32
CA SER A 31 3.67 -4.63 -10.15
C SER A 31 5.03 -3.96 -10.07
N ASP A 32 5.09 -2.79 -9.44
CA ASP A 32 6.33 -2.10 -9.14
C ASP A 32 7.24 -2.91 -8.21
N ILE A 33 8.54 -2.87 -8.49
CA ILE A 33 9.60 -3.49 -7.70
C ILE A 33 10.59 -2.40 -7.32
N SER A 34 11.00 -2.32 -6.05
CA SER A 34 12.09 -1.44 -5.63
C SER A 34 13.40 -2.21 -5.50
N VAL A 35 14.47 -1.64 -6.06
CA VAL A 35 15.84 -2.14 -5.99
C VAL A 35 16.68 -1.09 -5.26
N HIS A 36 17.07 -1.42 -4.04
CA HIS A 36 17.99 -0.63 -3.21
C HIS A 36 19.42 -1.03 -3.56
N LEU A 37 20.26 -0.03 -3.82
CA LEU A 37 21.68 -0.21 -4.10
C LEU A 37 22.44 -0.65 -2.82
N SER A 38 23.58 -1.32 -2.98
CA SER A 38 24.44 -1.72 -1.86
C SER A 38 25.03 -0.49 -1.13
N THR A 39 25.37 -0.63 0.15
CA THR A 39 25.95 0.48 0.96
C THR A 39 27.21 1.07 0.34
N GLU A 40 28.05 0.24 -0.27
CA GLU A 40 29.26 0.70 -0.99
C GLU A 40 28.88 1.58 -2.18
N LYS A 41 27.89 1.15 -2.98
CA LYS A 41 27.42 1.92 -4.12
C LYS A 41 26.67 3.19 -3.70
N VAL A 42 25.91 3.14 -2.60
CA VAL A 42 25.28 4.32 -1.98
C VAL A 42 26.31 5.33 -1.52
N THR A 43 27.48 4.90 -1.03
CA THR A 43 28.59 5.81 -0.69
C THR A 43 29.15 6.51 -1.93
N GLU A 44 29.17 5.85 -3.08
CA GLU A 44 29.59 6.44 -4.35
C GLU A 44 28.58 7.47 -4.88
N VAL A 45 27.27 7.18 -4.78
CA VAL A 45 26.23 8.01 -5.42
C VAL A 45 25.55 9.04 -4.52
N SER A 46 25.53 8.85 -3.19
CA SER A 46 24.73 9.69 -2.28
C SER A 46 25.34 11.07 -2.09
N ASN A 47 24.57 12.14 -2.23
CA ASN A 47 25.05 13.50 -1.93
C ASN A 47 24.89 13.92 -0.47
N ASP A 48 24.31 13.10 0.40
CA ASP A 48 24.09 13.46 1.81
C ASP A 48 24.91 12.56 2.74
N PHE A 49 25.72 13.14 3.62
CA PHE A 49 26.53 12.42 4.60
C PHE A 49 26.25 12.88 6.02
N ALA A 50 25.98 11.94 6.92
CA ALA A 50 25.85 12.19 8.35
C ALA A 50 27.24 12.23 8.99
N LEU A 51 27.60 13.38 9.56
CA LEU A 51 28.72 13.56 10.47
C LEU A 51 28.23 13.28 11.89
N LEU A 52 28.58 12.12 12.42
CA LEU A 52 28.20 11.71 13.76
C LEU A 52 29.13 12.36 14.78
N THR A 53 28.56 12.89 15.87
CA THR A 53 29.30 13.42 17.02
C THR A 53 28.68 12.89 18.32
N PRO A 54 29.39 12.96 19.47
CA PRO A 54 28.81 12.60 20.76
C PRO A 54 27.57 13.41 21.16
N ARG A 55 27.32 14.56 20.50
CA ARG A 55 26.19 15.46 20.78
C ARG A 55 25.00 15.24 19.84
N GLY A 56 25.14 14.39 18.82
CA GLY A 56 24.15 14.16 17.77
C GLY A 56 24.76 14.20 16.37
N GLU A 57 23.92 14.17 15.35
CA GLU A 57 24.33 14.13 13.94
C GLU A 57 24.13 15.46 13.20
N MET A 58 25.07 15.80 12.32
CA MET A 58 24.91 16.86 11.32
C MET A 58 24.93 16.24 9.94
N VAL A 59 23.99 16.60 9.05
CA VAL A 59 24.02 16.12 7.66
C VAL A 59 24.63 17.18 6.76
N VAL A 60 25.68 16.82 6.03
CA VAL A 60 26.26 17.63 4.95
C VAL A 60 25.69 17.17 3.61
N HIS A 61 25.06 18.09 2.89
CA HIS A 61 24.71 17.91 1.49
C HIS A 61 25.86 18.39 0.61
N LEU A 62 26.43 17.49 -0.18
CA LEU A 62 27.55 17.73 -1.08
C LEU A 62 27.09 18.51 -2.31
N TYR A 63 27.94 19.43 -2.76
CA TYR A 63 27.78 20.08 -4.06
C TYR A 63 28.47 19.27 -5.17
N ASP A 64 28.17 19.55 -6.44
CA ASP A 64 28.89 18.98 -7.57
C ASP A 64 30.22 19.74 -7.80
N THR A 65 31.21 19.46 -6.95
CA THR A 65 32.53 20.09 -6.96
C THR A 65 33.66 19.07 -6.78
N GLU A 66 34.88 19.42 -7.20
CA GLU A 66 36.05 18.56 -6.97
C GLU A 66 36.37 18.35 -5.49
N ASP A 67 36.10 19.36 -4.64
CA ASP A 67 36.29 19.20 -3.18
C ASP A 67 35.24 18.30 -2.54
N ALA A 68 34.03 18.23 -3.08
CA ALA A 68 33.05 17.23 -2.65
C ALA A 68 33.50 15.80 -2.99
N LYS A 69 34.11 15.60 -4.18
CA LYS A 69 34.70 14.30 -4.56
C LYS A 69 35.87 13.94 -3.64
N ARG A 70 36.74 14.91 -3.34
CA ARG A 70 37.85 14.74 -2.39
C ARG A 70 37.36 14.42 -0.98
N PHE A 71 36.28 15.08 -0.53
CA PHE A 71 35.67 14.77 0.76
C PHE A 71 35.30 13.30 0.88
N ARG A 72 34.66 12.70 -0.13
CA ARG A 72 34.33 11.26 -0.14
C ARG A 72 35.58 10.39 0.04
N ALA A 73 36.65 10.68 -0.70
CA ALA A 73 37.90 9.94 -0.62
C ALA A 73 38.62 10.11 0.73
N LEU A 74 38.43 11.26 1.39
CA LEU A 74 39.06 11.61 2.66
C LEU A 74 38.24 11.19 3.89
N ILE A 75 37.04 10.62 3.74
CA ILE A 75 36.22 10.15 4.88
C ILE A 75 37.04 9.34 5.90
N PRO A 76 37.82 8.32 5.50
CA PRO A 76 38.60 7.52 6.46
C PRO A 76 39.64 8.33 7.25
N SER A 77 40.09 9.47 6.70
CA SER A 77 41.05 10.37 7.36
C SER A 77 40.37 11.43 8.25
N ILE A 78 39.08 11.70 8.01
CA ILE A 78 38.29 12.66 8.78
C ILE A 78 37.60 11.96 9.96
N GLU A 79 37.25 10.68 9.83
CA GLU A 79 36.73 9.91 10.96
C GLU A 79 37.73 9.89 12.13
N GLY A 80 37.22 10.18 13.34
CA GLY A 80 38.01 10.26 14.58
C GLY A 80 38.68 11.61 14.83
N VAL A 81 38.74 12.52 13.85
CA VAL A 81 39.37 13.83 14.07
C VAL A 81 38.55 14.69 15.03
N ASN A 82 39.25 15.48 15.86
CA ASN A 82 38.61 16.34 16.84
C ASN A 82 38.32 17.74 16.30
N LEU A 83 37.32 18.39 16.90
CA LEU A 83 37.11 19.83 16.78
C LEU A 83 38.27 20.54 17.48
N ARG A 84 39.20 21.08 16.70
CA ARG A 84 40.44 21.70 17.21
C ARG A 84 40.21 23.09 17.74
N TRP A 85 39.38 23.87 17.05
CA TRP A 85 38.94 25.17 17.53
C TRP A 85 37.56 25.50 17.02
N SER A 86 36.85 26.31 17.80
CA SER A 86 35.56 26.87 17.44
C SER A 86 35.58 28.38 17.65
N THR A 87 35.37 29.14 16.57
CA THR A 87 35.23 30.59 16.65
C THR A 87 33.78 31.02 16.41
N ARG A 88 33.53 32.33 16.44
CA ARG A 88 32.24 32.90 16.02
C ARG A 88 31.96 32.74 14.51
N GLU A 89 32.99 32.43 13.73
CA GLU A 89 32.92 32.35 12.27
C GLU A 89 32.97 30.92 11.76
N VAL A 90 33.72 30.03 12.40
CA VAL A 90 33.95 28.67 11.90
C VAL A 90 34.05 27.63 13.01
N LEU A 91 33.74 26.38 12.67
CA LEU A 91 34.21 25.19 13.36
C LEU A 91 35.31 24.54 12.53
N ALA A 92 36.34 24.00 13.18
CA ALA A 92 37.49 23.40 12.52
C ALA A 92 37.78 21.99 13.03
N PHE A 93 37.45 20.98 12.24
CA PHE A 93 37.73 19.58 12.52
C PHE A 93 39.06 19.18 11.90
N GLY A 94 39.98 18.60 12.68
CA GLY A 94 41.28 18.18 12.18
C GLY A 94 42.34 18.05 13.28
N SER A 95 43.63 18.17 12.97
CA SER A 95 44.20 18.15 11.63
C SER A 95 44.33 16.73 11.09
N PHE A 96 44.31 16.58 9.77
CA PHE A 96 44.65 15.35 9.06
C PHE A 96 45.50 15.66 7.83
N ALA A 97 46.26 14.68 7.35
CA ALA A 97 47.13 14.84 6.19
C ALA A 97 46.35 14.67 4.88
N THR A 98 46.70 15.47 3.86
CA THR A 98 46.16 15.36 2.50
C THR A 98 47.26 15.55 1.45
N ASP A 99 46.92 15.32 0.19
CA ASP A 99 47.78 15.57 -0.98
C ASP A 99 47.53 16.94 -1.63
N PHE A 100 46.81 17.84 -0.94
CA PHE A 100 46.47 19.16 -1.48
C PHE A 100 47.73 19.96 -1.79
N ARG A 101 47.67 20.67 -2.94
CA ARG A 101 48.68 21.67 -3.31
C ARG A 101 48.27 23.02 -2.75
N GLU A 102 49.24 23.81 -2.32
CA GLU A 102 48.99 25.17 -1.83
C GLU A 102 48.33 26.00 -2.94
N ASP A 103 47.17 26.58 -2.61
CA ASP A 103 46.46 27.51 -3.46
C ASP A 103 45.96 28.70 -2.61
N LYS A 104 46.37 29.90 -3.05
CA LYS A 104 46.11 31.18 -2.38
C LYS A 104 44.81 31.85 -2.88
N ALA A 105 44.06 31.21 -3.76
CA ALA A 105 42.75 31.69 -4.17
C ALA A 105 41.82 31.86 -2.95
N SER A 106 41.14 33.00 -2.89
CA SER A 106 40.14 33.26 -1.85
C SER A 106 38.83 32.54 -2.17
N GLY A 107 38.24 31.88 -1.18
CA GLY A 107 36.90 31.30 -1.26
C GLY A 107 35.85 32.19 -0.60
N SER A 108 34.64 32.21 -1.15
CA SER A 108 33.48 32.90 -0.58
C SER A 108 32.50 31.89 -0.02
N PHE A 109 32.39 31.82 1.31
CA PHE A 109 31.62 30.80 2.02
C PHE A 109 30.38 31.41 2.65
N LYS A 110 29.21 30.82 2.37
CA LYS A 110 27.95 31.17 3.02
C LYS A 110 27.83 30.44 4.36
N ARG A 111 26.93 30.93 5.21
CA ARG A 111 26.58 30.26 6.45
C ARG A 111 26.18 28.79 6.18
N TYR A 112 26.78 27.90 6.97
CA TYR A 112 26.67 26.45 6.96
C TYR A 112 27.42 25.73 5.83
N GLU A 113 28.17 26.44 4.98
CA GLU A 113 28.99 25.78 3.99
C GLU A 113 30.20 25.09 4.63
N VAL A 114 30.55 23.95 4.03
CA VAL A 114 31.65 23.08 4.46
C VAL A 114 32.75 23.19 3.42
N PHE A 115 34.00 23.30 3.86
CA PHE A 115 35.17 23.53 3.00
C PHE A 115 36.45 23.04 3.65
N PHE A 116 37.51 22.85 2.86
CA PHE A 116 38.83 22.49 3.38
C PHE A 116 39.70 23.73 3.64
N SER A 117 40.63 23.63 4.58
CA SER A 117 41.66 24.65 4.81
C SER A 117 42.97 24.02 5.30
N LEU A 118 44.11 24.55 4.86
CA LEU A 118 45.44 24.19 5.37
C LEU A 118 45.84 25.11 6.52
N GLY A 119 46.25 24.53 7.64
CA GLY A 119 46.94 25.26 8.70
C GLY A 119 48.34 25.66 8.22
N GLY A 120 48.68 26.94 8.30
CA GLY A 120 50.03 27.41 7.91
C GLY A 120 50.45 27.05 6.47
N ASN A 121 49.49 26.81 5.57
CA ASN A 121 49.69 26.31 4.21
C ASN A 121 50.43 24.95 4.12
N ASP A 122 50.32 24.14 5.18
CA ASP A 122 50.90 22.79 5.24
C ASP A 122 49.81 21.72 5.02
N ASN A 123 50.01 20.87 4.00
CA ASN A 123 49.08 19.78 3.67
C ASN A 123 49.07 18.63 4.70
N GLN A 124 50.06 18.58 5.60
CA GLN A 124 50.01 17.71 6.77
C GLN A 124 49.03 18.22 7.85
N THR A 125 48.56 19.47 7.72
CA THR A 125 47.62 20.09 8.65
C THR A 125 46.34 20.58 7.96
N THR A 126 45.61 19.66 7.34
CA THR A 126 44.32 19.96 6.71
C THR A 126 43.19 19.94 7.75
N TYR A 127 42.21 20.83 7.58
CA TYR A 127 41.01 20.94 8.40
C TYR A 127 39.76 20.88 7.53
N LEU A 128 38.75 20.17 8.02
CA LEU A 128 37.37 20.27 7.56
C LEU A 128 36.67 21.39 8.34
N MET A 129 36.30 22.45 7.62
CA MET A 129 35.76 23.67 8.20
C MET A 129 34.26 23.79 7.94
N ILE A 130 33.51 24.29 8.92
CA ILE A 130 32.08 24.62 8.77
C ILE A 130 31.87 26.10 9.07
N ALA A 131 31.37 26.86 8.10
CA ALA A 131 31.08 28.28 8.26
C ALA A 131 29.86 28.52 9.15
N ARG A 132 30.00 29.29 10.22
CA ARG A 132 28.91 29.75 11.10
C ARG A 132 28.30 31.08 10.62
N LYS A 133 29.03 31.84 9.81
CA LYS A 133 28.62 33.11 9.19
C LYS A 133 29.20 33.23 7.78
N PRO A 134 28.62 34.07 6.91
CA PRO A 134 29.23 34.38 5.62
C PRO A 134 30.63 34.98 5.80
N MET A 135 31.59 34.54 4.99
CA MET A 135 32.98 35.01 5.05
C MET A 135 33.69 34.80 3.71
N ASP A 136 34.67 35.67 3.42
CA ASP A 136 35.63 35.47 2.34
C ASP A 136 37.00 35.18 2.97
N LYS A 137 37.64 34.08 2.57
CA LYS A 137 38.89 33.64 3.21
C LYS A 137 39.78 32.86 2.25
N VAL A 138 41.08 33.16 2.33
CA VAL A 138 42.13 32.31 1.74
C VAL A 138 42.31 31.10 2.65
N THR A 139 42.06 29.91 2.12
CA THR A 139 42.05 28.66 2.88
C THR A 139 43.37 27.90 2.82
N GLY A 140 44.23 28.22 1.85
CA GLY A 140 45.44 27.46 1.52
C GLY A 140 45.19 26.26 0.60
N CYS A 141 43.93 25.85 0.41
CA CYS A 141 43.51 24.79 -0.53
C CYS A 141 42.78 25.35 -1.78
N GLY A 142 42.69 26.68 -1.91
CA GLY A 142 41.87 27.36 -2.90
C GLY A 142 40.43 27.64 -2.42
N GLY A 143 39.60 28.18 -3.32
CA GLY A 143 38.25 28.68 -2.97
C GLY A 143 37.11 27.65 -3.01
N GLY A 144 37.43 26.36 -3.06
CA GLY A 144 36.44 25.31 -3.32
C GLY A 144 35.58 24.96 -2.11
N LYS A 145 34.40 24.40 -2.40
CA LYS A 145 33.32 24.12 -1.44
C LYS A 145 32.99 22.65 -1.50
N ILE A 146 32.82 22.03 -0.34
CA ILE A 146 32.39 20.63 -0.24
C ILE A 146 30.88 20.54 -0.33
N GLY A 147 30.17 21.40 0.40
CA GLY A 147 28.73 21.28 0.56
C GLY A 147 28.16 22.20 1.63
N LYS A 148 27.01 21.83 2.19
CA LYS A 148 26.33 22.61 3.23
C LYS A 148 25.61 21.75 4.26
N ILE A 149 25.62 22.17 5.52
CA ILE A 149 24.85 21.52 6.58
C ILE A 149 23.33 21.75 6.40
N THR A 150 22.59 20.66 6.18
CA THR A 150 21.13 20.63 5.99
C THR A 150 20.39 20.24 7.27
N VAL A 151 20.92 19.29 8.05
CA VAL A 151 20.36 18.80 9.32
C VAL A 151 21.36 19.01 10.47
N GLY A 152 20.89 19.11 11.71
CA GLY A 152 21.76 19.22 12.88
C GLY A 152 22.37 20.61 13.10
N ARG A 153 21.84 21.67 12.47
CA ARG A 153 22.43 23.03 12.54
C ARG A 153 22.59 23.59 13.95
N HIS A 154 21.73 23.16 14.88
CA HIS A 154 21.80 23.56 16.28
C HIS A 154 23.06 23.03 16.98
N LEU A 155 23.64 21.92 16.50
CA LEU A 155 24.84 21.30 17.06
C LEU A 155 26.06 22.22 16.99
N MET A 156 26.14 23.10 15.99
CA MET A 156 27.22 24.08 15.87
C MET A 156 27.32 25.06 17.06
N ASN A 157 26.29 25.15 17.90
CA ASN A 157 26.30 26.00 19.09
C ASN A 157 26.62 25.24 20.39
N VAL A 158 26.58 23.91 20.37
CA VAL A 158 26.77 23.07 21.56
C VAL A 158 28.02 22.19 21.49
N LEU A 159 28.58 21.98 20.30
CA LEU A 159 29.84 21.27 20.10
C LEU A 159 31.00 22.02 20.78
N LYS A 160 31.87 21.26 21.45
CA LYS A 160 33.02 21.78 22.19
C LYS A 160 34.34 21.31 21.60
N GLU A 161 35.39 22.10 21.83
CA GLU A 161 36.75 21.70 21.46
C GLU A 161 37.09 20.33 22.06
N ASN A 162 37.84 19.53 21.30
CA ASN A 162 38.15 18.12 21.55
C ASN A 162 37.00 17.12 21.40
N GLU A 163 35.78 17.53 21.05
CA GLU A 163 34.76 16.56 20.61
C GLU A 163 35.10 16.05 19.20
N HIS A 164 34.82 14.77 18.93
CA HIS A 164 35.25 14.07 17.72
C HIS A 164 34.12 13.82 16.74
N ILE A 165 34.46 13.71 15.45
CA ILE A 165 33.59 13.03 14.48
C ILE A 165 33.74 11.53 14.72
N ILE A 166 32.73 10.90 15.30
CA ILE A 166 32.78 9.48 15.68
C ILE A 166 32.52 8.54 14.49
N GLY A 167 31.97 9.07 13.39
CA GLY A 167 31.73 8.34 12.15
C GLY A 167 31.17 9.26 11.07
N ILE A 168 31.36 8.88 9.83
CA ILE A 168 30.79 9.54 8.66
C ILE A 168 30.15 8.48 7.78
N HIS A 169 28.84 8.55 7.62
CA HIS A 169 28.10 7.57 6.83
C HIS A 169 27.21 8.26 5.82
N PRO A 170 27.04 7.70 4.60
CA PRO A 170 26.04 8.21 3.68
C PRO A 170 24.66 8.10 4.32
N VAL A 171 23.83 9.13 4.13
CA VAL A 171 22.45 9.10 4.63
C VAL A 171 21.63 8.22 3.70
N VAL A 172 21.39 6.98 4.14
CA VAL A 172 20.48 6.06 3.47
C VAL A 172 19.05 6.44 3.83
N SER A 173 18.43 7.29 3.03
CA SER A 173 16.98 7.48 3.11
C SER A 173 16.28 6.46 2.22
N GLU A 174 15.32 5.71 2.78
CA GLU A 174 14.41 4.83 2.03
C GLU A 174 13.57 5.60 0.98
N THR A 175 13.55 6.94 1.07
CA THR A 175 12.88 7.83 0.11
C THR A 175 13.86 8.61 -0.79
N SER A 176 15.18 8.44 -0.62
CA SER A 176 16.16 9.13 -1.47
C SER A 176 16.03 8.67 -2.92
N ARG A 177 16.04 9.64 -3.84
CA ARG A 177 15.98 9.37 -5.27
C ARG A 177 17.24 8.68 -5.82
N GLU A 178 18.36 8.87 -5.13
CA GLU A 178 19.71 8.51 -5.58
C GLU A 178 20.05 7.03 -5.35
N ASN A 179 19.40 6.39 -4.36
CA ASN A 179 19.83 5.08 -3.84
C ASN A 179 18.86 3.93 -4.13
N VAL A 180 17.72 4.23 -4.76
CA VAL A 180 16.67 3.24 -5.03
C VAL A 180 16.16 3.41 -6.46
N ALA A 181 16.07 2.31 -7.20
CA ALA A 181 15.33 2.26 -8.46
C ALA A 181 13.96 1.64 -8.21
N VAL A 182 12.90 2.19 -8.81
CA VAL A 182 11.60 1.52 -8.88
C VAL A 182 11.34 1.20 -10.33
N THR A 183 11.11 -0.08 -10.64
CA THR A 183 11.03 -0.58 -12.01
C THR A 183 10.05 -1.75 -12.11
N LYS A 184 9.56 -1.97 -13.33
CA LYS A 184 8.82 -3.17 -13.74
C LYS A 184 9.65 -4.05 -14.70
N ASP A 185 10.84 -3.58 -15.07
CA ASP A 185 11.72 -4.25 -16.01
C ASP A 185 12.45 -5.41 -15.33
N LEU A 186 11.99 -6.63 -15.60
CA LEU A 186 12.62 -7.86 -15.11
C LEU A 186 14.03 -8.09 -15.68
N GLY A 187 14.42 -7.39 -16.75
CA GLY A 187 15.76 -7.40 -17.31
C GLY A 187 16.77 -6.52 -16.56
N TYR A 188 16.33 -5.77 -15.53
CA TYR A 188 17.21 -4.93 -14.73
C TYR A 188 18.34 -5.75 -14.11
N ARG A 189 19.59 -5.34 -14.37
CA ARG A 189 20.78 -6.03 -13.87
C ARG A 189 21.04 -5.70 -12.41
N LEU A 190 21.29 -6.74 -11.63
CA LEU A 190 21.64 -6.63 -10.22
C LEU A 190 23.15 -6.66 -10.04
N GLU A 191 23.61 -6.05 -8.96
CA GLU A 191 24.99 -6.15 -8.49
C GLU A 191 25.04 -6.68 -7.07
N ASP A 192 26.25 -7.07 -6.63
CA ASP A 192 26.49 -7.58 -5.29
C ASP A 192 26.03 -6.59 -4.22
N GLY A 193 25.34 -7.10 -3.20
CA GLY A 193 24.81 -6.31 -2.09
C GLY A 193 23.50 -5.57 -2.38
N TYR A 194 22.90 -5.69 -3.55
CA TYR A 194 21.58 -5.10 -3.82
C TYR A 194 20.47 -5.75 -2.99
N SER A 195 19.45 -4.97 -2.63
CA SER A 195 18.24 -5.43 -1.98
C SER A 195 17.00 -5.15 -2.84
N VAL A 196 16.13 -6.13 -2.99
CA VAL A 196 14.94 -6.09 -3.84
C VAL A 196 13.71 -6.28 -2.97
N GLU A 197 12.75 -5.37 -3.08
CA GLU A 197 11.42 -5.53 -2.50
C GLU A 197 10.39 -5.58 -3.63
N THR A 198 9.55 -6.60 -3.59
CA THR A 198 8.56 -6.88 -4.64
C THR A 198 7.15 -6.47 -4.24
N ARG A 199 6.99 -6.03 -2.99
CA ARG A 199 5.71 -5.80 -2.33
C ARG A 199 5.83 -4.74 -1.25
N VAL A 200 4.71 -4.08 -1.01
CA VAL A 200 4.51 -3.21 0.15
C VAL A 200 3.95 -4.06 1.28
N LEU A 201 4.65 -4.12 2.42
CA LEU A 201 4.14 -4.75 3.63
C LEU A 201 3.47 -3.68 4.50
N VAL A 202 2.20 -3.89 4.85
CA VAL A 202 1.45 -3.00 5.73
C VAL A 202 1.15 -3.72 7.04
N LYS A 203 1.62 -3.16 8.16
CA LYS A 203 1.17 -3.55 9.49
C LYS A 203 -0.14 -2.84 9.80
N LEU A 204 -1.20 -3.61 9.96
CA LEU A 204 -2.54 -3.09 10.19
C LEU A 204 -2.69 -2.60 11.63
N ASP A 205 -3.50 -1.55 11.79
CA ASP A 205 -3.84 -1.00 13.09
C ASP A 205 -5.06 -1.70 13.67
N ARG A 206 -4.93 -2.20 14.90
CA ARG A 206 -6.00 -2.92 15.59
C ARG A 206 -7.09 -1.99 16.12
N SER A 207 -6.78 -0.72 16.35
CA SER A 207 -7.77 0.26 16.82
C SER A 207 -8.74 0.74 15.75
N SER A 208 -8.52 0.37 14.49
CA SER A 208 -9.37 0.76 13.36
C SER A 208 -9.83 -0.48 12.55
N PRO A 209 -10.63 -1.38 13.16
CA PRO A 209 -11.01 -2.65 12.55
C PRO A 209 -11.67 -2.51 11.18
N LYS A 210 -12.56 -1.54 10.97
CA LYS A 210 -13.23 -1.34 9.66
C LYS A 210 -12.25 -0.83 8.61
N SER A 211 -11.39 0.11 8.98
CA SER A 211 -10.39 0.66 8.05
C SER A 211 -9.33 -0.37 7.67
N ALA A 212 -8.92 -1.22 8.63
CA ALA A 212 -8.06 -2.35 8.36
C ALA A 212 -8.73 -3.38 7.43
N GLU A 213 -10.01 -3.70 7.66
CA GLU A 213 -10.77 -4.63 6.82
C GLU A 213 -10.94 -4.10 5.39
N GLN A 214 -11.16 -2.79 5.21
CA GLN A 214 -11.21 -2.18 3.89
C GLN A 214 -9.92 -2.37 3.09
N LEU A 215 -8.75 -2.20 3.74
CA LEU A 215 -7.47 -2.48 3.10
C LEU A 215 -7.30 -3.98 2.78
N LEU A 216 -7.72 -4.87 3.69
CA LEU A 216 -7.67 -6.32 3.48
C LEU A 216 -8.52 -6.77 2.29
N ILE A 217 -9.70 -6.18 2.10
CA ILE A 217 -10.58 -6.44 0.97
C ILE A 217 -9.91 -6.02 -0.33
N LEU A 218 -9.40 -4.78 -0.41
CA LEU A 218 -8.74 -4.25 -1.60
C LEU A 218 -7.45 -5.00 -1.96
N ALA A 219 -6.67 -5.40 -0.95
CA ALA A 219 -5.44 -6.16 -1.14
C ALA A 219 -5.68 -7.67 -1.35
N SER A 220 -6.92 -8.17 -1.28
CA SER A 220 -7.21 -9.62 -1.38
C SER A 220 -6.80 -10.25 -2.71
N LYS A 221 -6.71 -9.45 -3.78
CA LYS A 221 -6.17 -9.85 -5.09
C LYS A 221 -4.63 -9.94 -5.13
N GLY A 222 -3.96 -9.62 -4.02
CA GLY A 222 -2.50 -9.59 -3.86
C GLY A 222 -1.85 -8.27 -4.28
N TYR A 223 -2.62 -7.33 -4.81
CA TYR A 223 -2.15 -6.04 -5.28
C TYR A 223 -3.23 -4.96 -5.17
N ILE A 224 -2.80 -3.72 -5.30
CA ILE A 224 -3.67 -2.55 -5.38
C ILE A 224 -3.30 -1.75 -6.63
N ASP A 225 -4.30 -1.26 -7.36
CA ASP A 225 -4.10 -0.36 -8.48
C ASP A 225 -4.05 1.09 -7.95
N VAL A 226 -3.05 1.84 -8.41
CA VAL A 226 -2.81 3.22 -7.99
C VAL A 226 -3.66 4.15 -8.83
N SER A 227 -4.84 4.47 -8.32
CA SER A 227 -5.79 5.36 -8.99
C SER A 227 -5.35 6.84 -8.99
N GLU A 228 -4.55 7.24 -8.00
CA GLU A 228 -4.03 8.60 -7.91
C GLU A 228 -2.66 8.65 -7.23
N ALA A 229 -1.86 9.64 -7.62
CA ALA A 229 -0.55 9.90 -7.03
C ALA A 229 -0.32 11.40 -6.92
N THR A 230 0.00 11.86 -5.72
CA THR A 230 0.41 13.24 -5.43
C THR A 230 1.82 13.24 -4.83
N GLY A 231 2.39 14.42 -4.60
CA GLY A 231 3.63 14.52 -3.81
C GLY A 231 3.49 14.00 -2.38
N THR A 232 2.26 13.85 -1.89
CA THR A 232 1.95 13.72 -0.46
C THR A 232 1.44 12.33 -0.10
N PHE A 233 0.80 11.65 -1.05
CA PHE A 233 0.28 10.30 -0.93
C PHE A 233 0.07 9.68 -2.32
N MET A 234 -0.04 8.35 -2.37
CA MET A 234 -0.76 7.64 -3.44
C MET A 234 -2.08 7.07 -2.91
N GLY A 235 -3.05 6.86 -3.79
CA GLY A 235 -4.39 6.45 -3.40
C GLY A 235 -5.03 5.40 -4.31
N CYS A 236 -5.92 4.60 -3.72
CA CYS A 236 -6.71 3.57 -4.39
C CYS A 236 -8.22 3.77 -4.17
N ARG A 237 -8.92 3.99 -5.27
CA ARG A 237 -10.36 4.24 -5.34
C ARG A 237 -11.18 3.05 -5.87
N ASP A 238 -10.59 1.85 -5.93
CA ASP A 238 -11.23 0.66 -6.51
C ASP A 238 -12.53 0.26 -5.79
N ASP A 239 -12.70 0.68 -4.54
CA ASP A 239 -13.89 0.41 -3.75
C ASP A 239 -14.21 1.57 -2.78
N MET A 240 -15.15 2.43 -3.16
CA MET A 240 -15.52 3.63 -2.38
C MET A 240 -16.97 3.61 -1.86
N ASP A 241 -17.74 2.56 -2.16
CA ASP A 241 -19.15 2.44 -1.73
C ASP A 241 -19.27 1.57 -0.48
N VAL A 242 -18.48 1.91 0.53
CA VAL A 242 -18.35 1.18 1.79
C VAL A 242 -18.78 2.05 2.96
N ASP A 243 -19.46 1.44 3.92
CA ASP A 243 -19.91 2.11 5.14
C ASP A 243 -18.75 2.19 6.14
N MET A 244 -18.20 3.38 6.28
CA MET A 244 -17.14 3.68 7.22
C MET A 244 -17.69 4.44 8.41
N SER A 245 -17.05 4.25 9.56
CA SER A 245 -17.30 5.07 10.74
C SER A 245 -15.99 5.70 11.20
N PRO A 246 -16.03 6.84 11.91
CA PRO A 246 -14.84 7.38 12.56
C PRO A 246 -14.19 6.35 13.50
N GLU A 247 -12.89 6.12 13.32
CA GLU A 247 -12.03 5.26 14.15
C GLU A 247 -10.78 6.07 14.55
N ASP A 248 -9.63 5.42 14.80
CA ASP A 248 -8.43 6.14 15.20
C ASP A 248 -7.99 7.14 14.12
N ALA A 249 -7.79 8.39 14.53
CA ALA A 249 -7.34 9.48 13.68
C ALA A 249 -6.13 10.15 14.32
N GLY A 250 -5.09 10.36 13.51
CA GLY A 250 -3.81 10.84 14.01
C GLY A 250 -3.06 11.71 13.01
N VAL A 251 -1.90 12.17 13.44
CA VAL A 251 -0.89 12.73 12.52
C VAL A 251 -0.49 11.63 11.54
N ARG A 252 -0.51 11.95 10.25
CA ARG A 252 -0.22 11.01 9.17
C ARG A 252 1.24 11.18 8.81
N ASP A 253 2.12 10.45 9.48
CA ASP A 253 3.56 10.41 9.15
C ASP A 253 3.81 9.67 7.83
N VAL A 254 5.03 9.77 7.31
CA VAL A 254 5.47 8.96 6.16
C VAL A 254 5.23 7.48 6.42
N GLY A 255 4.67 6.78 5.45
CA GLY A 255 4.29 5.37 5.57
C GLY A 255 2.95 5.13 6.27
N THR A 256 2.24 6.16 6.74
CA THR A 256 0.88 5.97 7.27
C THR A 256 -0.05 5.51 6.16
N VAL A 257 -0.84 4.47 6.40
CA VAL A 257 -1.95 4.05 5.54
C VAL A 257 -3.24 4.50 6.20
N ALA A 258 -4.03 5.31 5.50
CA ALA A 258 -5.27 5.87 5.99
C ALA A 258 -6.44 5.51 5.07
N VAL A 259 -7.64 5.50 5.63
CA VAL A 259 -8.88 5.28 4.88
C VAL A 259 -9.82 6.44 5.14
N ARG A 260 -10.47 6.92 4.09
CA ARG A 260 -11.47 7.97 4.23
C ARG A 260 -12.73 7.43 4.90
N ASN A 261 -13.14 8.08 5.98
CA ASN A 261 -14.27 7.64 6.81
C ASN A 261 -15.58 8.41 6.58
N SER A 262 -15.54 9.50 5.81
CA SER A 262 -16.70 10.37 5.61
C SER A 262 -16.56 11.30 4.40
N GLY A 263 -17.72 11.67 3.84
CA GLY A 263 -17.84 12.56 2.69
C GLY A 263 -17.45 11.88 1.39
N ALA A 264 -17.28 12.67 0.31
CA ALA A 264 -17.01 12.12 -1.01
C ALA A 264 -15.73 11.25 -1.04
N GLY A 265 -15.86 10.02 -1.56
CA GLY A 265 -14.78 9.04 -1.64
C GLY A 265 -14.53 8.29 -0.34
N GLU A 266 -15.56 8.04 0.47
CA GLU A 266 -15.50 7.12 1.61
C GLU A 266 -14.89 5.77 1.18
N GLY A 267 -14.14 5.09 2.05
CA GLY A 267 -13.41 3.87 1.68
C GLY A 267 -12.12 4.07 0.86
N HIS A 268 -11.84 5.29 0.37
CA HIS A 268 -10.61 5.60 -0.34
C HIS A 268 -9.38 5.36 0.55
N VAL A 269 -8.49 4.47 0.11
CA VAL A 269 -7.25 4.12 0.78
C VAL A 269 -6.10 5.00 0.30
N LEU A 270 -5.34 5.53 1.25
CA LEU A 270 -4.27 6.51 1.05
C LEU A 270 -2.98 6.05 1.72
N PHE A 271 -1.87 6.00 0.98
CA PHE A 271 -0.54 5.72 1.53
C PHE A 271 0.30 7.01 1.53
N TYR A 272 0.66 7.50 2.71
CA TYR A 272 1.33 8.79 2.88
C TYR A 272 2.83 8.74 2.58
N ARG A 273 3.28 9.75 1.84
CA ARG A 273 4.69 9.99 1.45
C ARG A 273 5.31 11.15 2.22
N GLU A 274 4.47 12.05 2.72
CA GLU A 274 4.86 13.20 3.51
C GLU A 274 4.02 13.28 4.77
N ARG A 275 4.61 13.84 5.83
CA ARG A 275 3.90 14.10 7.07
C ARG A 275 2.76 15.10 6.82
N ARG A 276 1.55 14.75 7.25
CA ARG A 276 0.38 15.65 7.27
C ARG A 276 -0.24 15.70 8.66
N GLN A 277 -0.85 16.84 8.98
CA GLN A 277 -1.58 17.02 10.24
C GLN A 277 -2.77 16.05 10.32
N LEU A 278 -3.37 15.91 11.50
CA LEU A 278 -4.58 15.11 11.68
C LEU A 278 -5.72 15.60 10.77
N SER A 279 -6.57 14.68 10.31
CA SER A 279 -7.82 14.98 9.61
C SER A 279 -8.93 14.11 10.19
N PRO A 280 -10.04 14.67 10.70
CA PRO A 280 -11.12 13.88 11.27
C PRO A 280 -11.87 13.02 10.23
N ALA A 281 -11.76 13.37 8.95
CA ALA A 281 -12.38 12.63 7.85
C ALA A 281 -11.59 11.37 7.42
N LEU A 282 -10.50 11.03 8.12
CA LEU A 282 -9.65 9.89 7.80
C LEU A 282 -9.36 9.09 9.07
N ASN A 283 -9.41 7.77 8.93
CA ASN A 283 -8.92 6.83 9.93
C ASN A 283 -7.53 6.33 9.55
N ILE A 284 -6.71 5.98 10.54
CA ILE A 284 -5.46 5.24 10.35
C ILE A 284 -5.79 3.76 10.28
N ALA A 285 -5.48 3.11 9.15
CA ALA A 285 -5.66 1.66 8.96
C ALA A 285 -4.39 0.86 9.24
N GLY A 286 -3.23 1.51 9.25
CA GLY A 286 -1.96 0.85 9.47
C GLY A 286 -0.76 1.69 9.06
N ARG A 287 0.41 1.04 9.00
CA ARG A 287 1.67 1.65 8.58
C ARG A 287 2.45 0.70 7.66
N VAL A 288 3.07 1.28 6.63
CA VAL A 288 4.03 0.61 5.78
C VAL A 288 5.23 0.20 6.62
N ALA A 289 5.51 -1.10 6.64
CA ALA A 289 6.63 -1.72 7.36
C ALA A 289 7.72 -2.23 6.40
N GLY A 290 7.45 -2.26 5.09
CA GLY A 290 8.40 -2.62 4.03
C GLY A 290 7.88 -2.18 2.67
N GLY A 291 8.76 -1.97 1.69
CA GLY A 291 8.40 -1.48 0.36
C GLY A 291 8.04 0.01 0.33
N MET A 292 8.55 0.83 1.26
CA MET A 292 8.27 2.28 1.30
C MET A 292 8.75 2.97 0.02
N ALA A 293 9.84 2.50 -0.59
CA ALA A 293 10.33 3.01 -1.87
C ALA A 293 9.29 2.87 -2.99
N ILE A 294 8.58 1.73 -3.05
CA ILE A 294 7.48 1.50 -4.01
C ILE A 294 6.40 2.56 -3.78
N VAL A 295 5.90 2.68 -2.54
CA VAL A 295 4.88 3.67 -2.16
C VAL A 295 5.31 5.09 -2.50
N SER A 296 6.59 5.43 -2.30
CA SER A 296 7.12 6.78 -2.53
C SER A 296 7.13 7.18 -4.01
N ARG A 297 7.18 6.22 -4.94
CA ARG A 297 7.36 6.48 -6.37
C ARG A 297 6.21 6.07 -7.28
N ALA A 298 5.30 5.22 -6.81
CA ALA A 298 4.18 4.75 -7.62
C ALA A 298 3.40 5.93 -8.25
N ALA A 299 3.18 5.88 -9.56
CA ALA A 299 2.40 6.84 -10.29
C ALA A 299 0.95 6.38 -10.44
N ALA A 300 0.06 7.30 -10.80
CA ALA A 300 -1.29 6.92 -11.19
C ALA A 300 -1.23 5.98 -12.42
N GLY A 301 -1.97 4.88 -12.39
CA GLY A 301 -1.92 3.80 -13.37
C GLY A 301 -0.91 2.69 -13.05
N ASP A 302 -0.09 2.84 -12.01
CA ASP A 302 0.76 1.75 -11.53
C ASP A 302 -0.02 0.71 -10.73
N ARG A 303 0.62 -0.44 -10.56
CA ARG A 303 0.14 -1.54 -9.73
C ARG A 303 1.20 -1.83 -8.69
N ILE A 304 0.78 -1.98 -7.44
CA ILE A 304 1.70 -2.33 -6.36
C ILE A 304 1.24 -3.63 -5.71
N ALA A 305 2.13 -4.60 -5.53
CA ALA A 305 1.82 -5.77 -4.72
C ALA A 305 1.73 -5.35 -3.25
N VAL A 306 0.69 -5.79 -2.54
CA VAL A 306 0.45 -5.41 -1.14
C VAL A 306 0.23 -6.67 -0.32
N GLU A 307 1.00 -6.78 0.76
CA GLU A 307 0.82 -7.78 1.81
C GLU A 307 0.47 -7.07 3.11
N THR A 308 -0.42 -7.69 3.88
CA THR A 308 -0.89 -7.16 5.16
C THR A 308 -0.46 -8.07 6.30
N ASP A 309 -0.11 -7.47 7.43
CA ASP A 309 0.16 -8.15 8.69
C ASP A 309 -0.81 -7.63 9.77
N PRO A 310 -1.76 -8.46 10.25
CA PRO A 310 -2.03 -9.84 9.82
C PRO A 310 -2.75 -9.91 8.46
N PRO A 311 -2.71 -11.06 7.75
CA PRO A 311 -3.54 -11.27 6.57
C PRO A 311 -5.01 -11.52 6.98
N ARG A 312 -5.90 -11.47 6.00
CA ARG A 312 -7.36 -11.54 6.22
C ARG A 312 -7.77 -12.89 6.81
N ALA A 313 -8.54 -12.86 7.89
CA ALA A 313 -9.04 -14.06 8.59
C ALA A 313 -10.55 -14.27 8.36
N LEU A 314 -10.91 -14.61 7.11
CA LEU A 314 -12.29 -14.89 6.71
C LEU A 314 -12.43 -16.32 6.17
N ALA A 315 -13.25 -17.15 6.81
CA ALA A 315 -13.47 -18.55 6.43
C ALA A 315 -14.71 -18.78 5.55
N VAL A 316 -15.49 -17.74 5.25
CA VAL A 316 -16.68 -17.83 4.38
C VAL A 316 -16.31 -18.50 3.04
N GLY A 317 -17.15 -19.42 2.58
CA GLY A 317 -16.95 -20.23 1.38
C GLY A 317 -16.12 -21.51 1.58
N MET A 318 -15.44 -21.67 2.71
CA MET A 318 -14.78 -22.93 3.08
C MET A 318 -15.79 -23.92 3.64
N THR A 319 -15.41 -25.20 3.76
CA THR A 319 -16.16 -26.15 4.58
C THR A 319 -15.99 -25.82 6.07
N GLN A 320 -16.92 -26.25 6.93
CA GLN A 320 -16.79 -26.07 8.38
C GLN A 320 -15.45 -26.60 8.91
N LYS A 321 -15.02 -27.76 8.41
CA LYS A 321 -13.74 -28.37 8.77
C LYS A 321 -12.54 -27.54 8.31
N ASP A 322 -12.52 -27.13 7.05
CA ASP A 322 -11.39 -26.39 6.48
C ASP A 322 -11.31 -24.97 7.05
N GLY A 323 -12.48 -24.34 7.28
CA GLY A 323 -12.59 -23.02 7.89
C GLY A 323 -12.10 -23.00 9.33
N GLU A 324 -12.43 -24.02 10.13
CA GLU A 324 -11.90 -24.17 11.48
C GLU A 324 -10.38 -24.36 11.48
N ALA A 325 -9.86 -25.22 10.60
CA ALA A 325 -8.42 -25.41 10.46
C ALA A 325 -7.70 -24.13 10.00
N PHE A 326 -8.31 -23.36 9.09
CA PHE A 326 -7.80 -22.08 8.62
C PHE A 326 -7.74 -21.04 9.74
N LEU A 327 -8.84 -20.84 10.49
CA LEU A 327 -8.92 -19.86 11.57
C LEU A 327 -8.04 -20.23 12.77
N ALA A 328 -7.86 -21.52 13.05
CA ALA A 328 -6.97 -21.99 14.11
C ALA A 328 -5.51 -21.54 13.90
N ARG A 329 -5.05 -21.33 12.66
CA ARG A 329 -3.70 -20.80 12.35
C ARG A 329 -3.48 -19.38 12.86
N PHE A 330 -4.57 -18.64 13.07
CA PHE A 330 -4.59 -17.30 13.65
C PHE A 330 -4.83 -17.29 15.16
N GLY A 331 -4.98 -18.48 15.77
CA GLY A 331 -5.36 -18.61 17.17
C GLY A 331 -6.84 -18.30 17.44
N ILE A 332 -7.68 -18.28 16.41
CA ILE A 332 -9.12 -17.99 16.52
C ILE A 332 -9.89 -19.29 16.70
N LYS A 333 -10.69 -19.37 17.76
CA LYS A 333 -11.61 -20.49 18.01
C LYS A 333 -12.88 -20.37 17.18
N VAL A 334 -13.49 -21.51 16.85
CA VAL A 334 -14.69 -21.54 16.02
C VAL A 334 -15.87 -22.11 16.79
N ARG A 335 -16.98 -21.37 16.78
CA ARG A 335 -18.29 -21.81 17.21
C ARG A 335 -19.16 -22.06 15.98
N ARG A 336 -19.51 -23.31 15.70
CA ARG A 336 -20.36 -23.67 14.55
C ARG A 336 -21.84 -23.47 14.88
N THR A 337 -22.61 -22.86 13.97
CA THR A 337 -24.08 -22.74 14.02
C THR A 337 -24.68 -23.12 12.66
N GLY A 338 -26.00 -23.33 12.60
CA GLY A 338 -26.66 -23.88 11.41
C GLY A 338 -26.33 -25.36 11.21
N ASP A 339 -25.84 -25.72 10.03
CA ASP A 339 -25.28 -27.03 9.76
C ASP A 339 -23.83 -27.11 10.30
N THR A 340 -23.65 -27.89 11.36
CA THR A 340 -22.36 -28.07 12.05
C THR A 340 -21.52 -29.21 11.48
N SER A 341 -22.01 -29.92 10.46
CA SER A 341 -21.28 -31.03 9.84
C SER A 341 -20.01 -30.52 9.16
N ASP A 342 -18.96 -31.36 9.15
CA ASP A 342 -17.66 -30.99 8.57
C ASP A 342 -17.73 -30.55 7.10
N GLY A 343 -18.69 -31.09 6.34
CA GLY A 343 -18.87 -30.82 4.92
C GLY A 343 -19.75 -29.62 4.60
N ALA A 344 -20.44 -29.03 5.59
CA ALA A 344 -21.25 -27.84 5.37
C ALA A 344 -20.37 -26.66 4.97
N VAL A 345 -20.86 -25.81 4.07
CA VAL A 345 -20.15 -24.62 3.61
C VAL A 345 -20.46 -23.46 4.54
N ILE A 346 -19.44 -22.74 4.98
CA ILE A 346 -19.59 -21.55 5.81
C ILE A 346 -20.18 -20.43 4.94
N ALA A 347 -21.40 -20.03 5.25
CA ALA A 347 -22.09 -18.97 4.55
C ALA A 347 -21.99 -17.60 5.25
N ASP A 348 -21.66 -17.61 6.54
CA ASP A 348 -21.46 -16.39 7.32
C ASP A 348 -20.44 -16.58 8.45
N GLN A 349 -19.82 -15.48 8.89
CA GLN A 349 -18.87 -15.44 9.99
C GLN A 349 -19.11 -14.17 10.83
N ALA A 350 -19.09 -14.29 12.16
CA ALA A 350 -19.26 -13.18 13.09
C ALA A 350 -18.29 -13.26 14.29
N PRO A 351 -17.44 -12.25 14.55
CA PRO A 351 -17.21 -11.04 13.73
C PRO A 351 -16.66 -11.35 12.35
N GLU A 352 -16.99 -10.48 11.39
CA GLU A 352 -16.48 -10.58 10.03
C GLU A 352 -15.08 -9.96 9.93
N GLU A 353 -14.88 -8.82 10.60
CA GLU A 353 -13.65 -8.05 10.55
C GLU A 353 -12.51 -8.81 11.23
N THR A 354 -11.39 -8.90 10.51
CA THR A 354 -10.21 -9.65 10.92
C THR A 354 -9.67 -9.18 12.28
N MET A 355 -9.61 -7.86 12.50
CA MET A 355 -9.12 -7.31 13.77
C MET A 355 -10.03 -7.66 14.94
N GLN A 356 -11.35 -7.62 14.74
CA GLN A 356 -12.31 -7.97 15.79
C GLN A 356 -12.28 -9.48 16.10
N ALA A 357 -12.17 -10.31 15.06
CA ALA A 357 -12.03 -11.76 15.21
C ALA A 357 -10.76 -12.12 16.01
N LEU A 358 -9.63 -11.46 15.73
CA LEU A 358 -8.38 -11.64 16.45
C LEU A 358 -8.45 -11.13 17.89
N GLU A 359 -9.07 -9.97 18.13
CA GLU A 359 -9.23 -9.41 19.47
C GLU A 359 -10.12 -10.30 20.35
N LYS A 360 -11.24 -10.77 19.80
CA LYS A 360 -12.15 -11.68 20.51
C LYS A 360 -11.54 -13.08 20.70
N GLY A 361 -10.69 -13.52 19.78
CA GLY A 361 -10.08 -14.86 19.76
C GLY A 361 -11.08 -15.98 19.47
N GLU A 362 -12.30 -15.65 19.05
CA GLU A 362 -13.37 -16.59 18.72
C GLU A 362 -14.33 -15.97 17.70
N VAL A 363 -14.74 -16.77 16.71
CA VAL A 363 -15.78 -16.41 15.74
C VAL A 363 -16.90 -17.45 15.73
N GLU A 364 -18.12 -17.00 15.46
CA GLU A 364 -19.23 -17.85 15.10
C GLU A 364 -19.27 -18.03 13.57
N VAL A 365 -19.43 -19.26 13.09
CA VAL A 365 -19.54 -19.59 11.66
C VAL A 365 -20.86 -20.31 11.39
N PHE A 366 -21.65 -19.77 10.48
CA PHE A 366 -22.94 -20.34 10.10
C PHE A 366 -22.77 -21.24 8.88
N GLY A 367 -22.96 -22.54 9.05
CA GLY A 367 -22.84 -23.53 7.99
C GLY A 367 -24.17 -23.81 7.30
N VAL A 368 -24.12 -24.03 5.98
CA VAL A 368 -25.27 -24.49 5.18
C VAL A 368 -24.87 -25.65 4.28
N PRO A 369 -25.83 -26.52 3.89
CA PRO A 369 -25.57 -27.55 2.90
C PRO A 369 -25.06 -26.94 1.58
N LYS A 370 -24.12 -27.61 0.91
CA LYS A 370 -23.50 -27.09 -0.31
C LYS A 370 -24.52 -26.88 -1.43
N GLU A 371 -25.51 -27.76 -1.50
CA GLU A 371 -26.62 -27.76 -2.44
C GLU A 371 -27.62 -26.63 -2.22
N SER A 372 -27.68 -26.03 -1.02
CA SER A 372 -28.56 -24.88 -0.76
C SER A 372 -27.95 -23.56 -1.21
N ILE A 373 -26.69 -23.54 -1.66
CA ILE A 373 -26.05 -22.34 -2.19
C ILE A 373 -26.33 -22.22 -3.68
N LEU A 374 -27.05 -21.17 -4.05
CA LEU A 374 -27.45 -20.88 -5.42
C LEU A 374 -26.24 -20.43 -6.24
N LYS A 375 -26.01 -21.08 -7.38
CA LYS A 375 -24.94 -20.70 -8.30
C LYS A 375 -25.46 -19.76 -9.37
N ILE A 376 -24.72 -18.69 -9.62
CA ILE A 376 -25.07 -17.69 -10.63
C ILE A 376 -23.86 -17.40 -11.51
N LYS A 377 -24.12 -16.97 -12.74
CA LYS A 377 -23.11 -16.46 -13.67
C LYS A 377 -23.44 -15.03 -14.03
N VAL A 378 -22.54 -14.11 -13.72
CA VAL A 378 -22.65 -12.72 -14.18
C VAL A 378 -22.08 -12.66 -15.60
N THR A 379 -22.90 -12.23 -16.57
CA THR A 379 -22.51 -12.18 -17.99
C THR A 379 -22.67 -10.81 -18.62
N THR A 380 -23.21 -9.84 -17.89
CA THR A 380 -23.36 -8.48 -18.38
C THR A 380 -22.00 -7.80 -18.56
N GLY A 381 -21.87 -7.00 -19.62
CA GLY A 381 -20.75 -6.09 -19.81
C GLY A 381 -20.93 -4.76 -19.08
N ASP A 382 -22.11 -4.53 -18.49
CA ASP A 382 -22.42 -3.32 -17.74
C ASP A 382 -21.79 -3.37 -16.33
N ALA A 383 -20.73 -2.58 -16.17
CA ALA A 383 -19.94 -2.51 -14.94
C ALA A 383 -20.80 -2.05 -13.74
N ALA A 384 -21.70 -1.09 -13.91
CA ALA A 384 -22.52 -0.55 -12.82
C ALA A 384 -23.49 -1.61 -12.28
N THR A 385 -24.21 -2.30 -13.18
CA THR A 385 -25.14 -3.39 -12.79
C THR A 385 -24.41 -4.54 -12.09
N SER A 386 -23.25 -4.95 -12.61
CA SER A 386 -22.49 -6.04 -11.99
C SER A 386 -21.85 -5.64 -10.66
N HIS A 387 -21.41 -4.38 -10.53
CA HIS A 387 -20.86 -3.82 -9.29
C HIS A 387 -21.94 -3.75 -8.21
N TYR A 388 -23.10 -3.14 -8.52
CA TYR A 388 -24.25 -3.06 -7.63
C TYR A 388 -24.64 -4.44 -7.08
N PHE A 389 -24.81 -5.43 -7.97
CA PHE A 389 -25.19 -6.76 -7.54
C PHE A 389 -24.18 -7.39 -6.58
N ARG A 390 -22.88 -7.30 -6.91
CA ARG A 390 -21.81 -7.84 -6.04
C ARG A 390 -21.75 -7.10 -4.70
N LYS A 391 -22.04 -5.80 -4.68
CA LYS A 391 -22.06 -4.99 -3.46
C LYS A 391 -23.20 -5.35 -2.54
N VAL A 392 -24.43 -5.33 -3.05
CA VAL A 392 -25.64 -5.64 -2.27
C VAL A 392 -25.59 -7.05 -1.71
N THR A 393 -25.06 -8.01 -2.48
CA THR A 393 -24.98 -9.41 -2.03
C THR A 393 -23.79 -9.71 -1.15
N GLY A 394 -22.78 -8.82 -1.08
CA GLY A 394 -21.51 -9.06 -0.41
C GLY A 394 -20.49 -9.86 -1.22
N LEU A 395 -20.82 -10.30 -2.43
CA LEU A 395 -19.89 -10.98 -3.35
C LEU A 395 -18.69 -10.11 -3.79
N SER A 396 -18.73 -8.81 -3.53
CA SER A 396 -17.59 -7.91 -3.76
C SER A 396 -16.42 -8.21 -2.82
N HIS A 397 -16.68 -8.73 -1.62
CA HIS A 397 -15.70 -8.92 -0.57
C HIS A 397 -15.78 -10.30 0.10
N LYS A 398 -16.73 -11.16 -0.29
CA LYS A 398 -16.86 -12.53 0.19
C LYS A 398 -17.11 -13.50 -0.97
N PRO A 399 -16.69 -14.77 -0.85
CA PRO A 399 -16.99 -15.77 -1.88
C PRO A 399 -18.46 -16.23 -1.85
N VAL A 400 -19.13 -16.16 -0.70
CA VAL A 400 -20.56 -16.45 -0.55
C VAL A 400 -21.30 -15.16 -0.21
N GLY A 401 -22.30 -14.83 -1.02
CA GLY A 401 -23.17 -13.68 -0.83
C GLY A 401 -24.54 -14.08 -0.26
N LYS A 402 -25.35 -13.08 0.08
CA LYS A 402 -26.70 -13.24 0.62
C LYS A 402 -27.70 -12.47 -0.21
N LEU A 403 -28.89 -13.03 -0.37
CA LEU A 403 -30.06 -12.35 -0.91
C LEU A 403 -31.24 -12.59 0.04
N LYS A 404 -32.01 -11.54 0.31
CA LYS A 404 -33.24 -11.65 1.08
C LYS A 404 -34.43 -11.74 0.13
N VAL A 405 -35.21 -12.80 0.25
CA VAL A 405 -36.39 -13.04 -0.61
C VAL A 405 -37.42 -11.95 -0.34
N GLN A 406 -37.89 -11.30 -1.41
CA GLN A 406 -39.01 -10.35 -1.36
C GLN A 406 -40.32 -11.04 -1.75
N LEU A 407 -40.29 -11.85 -2.80
CA LEU A 407 -41.45 -12.59 -3.26
C LEU A 407 -41.02 -13.90 -3.92
N SER A 408 -41.53 -15.00 -3.38
CA SER A 408 -41.53 -16.30 -4.04
C SER A 408 -42.89 -16.98 -3.84
N MET A 409 -43.55 -17.32 -4.95
CA MET A 409 -44.84 -18.00 -4.91
C MET A 409 -44.94 -19.04 -6.03
N PRO A 410 -45.46 -20.26 -5.75
CA PRO A 410 -45.71 -21.26 -6.77
C PRO A 410 -46.56 -20.72 -7.93
N GLY A 411 -46.10 -20.92 -9.16
CA GLY A 411 -46.76 -20.41 -10.36
C GLY A 411 -46.46 -18.95 -10.70
N SER A 412 -45.70 -18.23 -9.85
CA SER A 412 -45.19 -16.90 -10.19
C SER A 412 -44.23 -16.98 -11.39
N PRO A 413 -44.26 -16.01 -12.32
CA PRO A 413 -43.34 -16.00 -13.45
C PRO A 413 -41.88 -15.67 -13.08
N MET A 414 -41.62 -15.26 -11.83
CA MET A 414 -40.33 -14.81 -11.31
C MET A 414 -40.23 -14.94 -9.78
N CYS A 415 -39.01 -14.96 -9.28
CA CYS A 415 -38.67 -14.80 -7.86
C CYS A 415 -37.91 -13.48 -7.70
N THR A 416 -38.26 -12.66 -6.72
CA THR A 416 -37.60 -11.36 -6.47
C THR A 416 -36.95 -11.30 -5.10
N PHE A 417 -35.91 -10.47 -5.00
CA PHE A 417 -35.09 -10.29 -3.82
C PHE A 417 -34.92 -8.80 -3.55
N TYR A 418 -34.87 -8.46 -2.26
CA TYR A 418 -34.58 -7.11 -1.84
C TYR A 418 -33.23 -6.63 -2.38
N GLY A 419 -33.24 -5.41 -2.89
CA GLY A 419 -32.05 -4.66 -3.26
C GLY A 419 -31.68 -3.60 -2.22
N ASP A 420 -30.90 -2.63 -2.66
CA ASP A 420 -30.52 -1.43 -1.92
C ASP A 420 -30.90 -0.20 -2.75
N ASP A 421 -31.89 0.54 -2.26
CA ASP A 421 -32.44 1.73 -2.90
C ASP A 421 -31.41 2.87 -3.02
N ALA A 422 -30.58 3.04 -1.99
CA ALA A 422 -29.58 4.11 -1.96
C ALA A 422 -28.44 3.83 -2.96
N ARG A 423 -28.05 2.56 -3.11
CA ARG A 423 -26.99 2.14 -4.05
C ARG A 423 -27.45 1.99 -5.49
N SER A 424 -28.74 2.04 -5.78
CA SER A 424 -29.27 1.80 -7.13
C SER A 424 -29.53 3.09 -7.92
N GLN A 425 -29.19 4.25 -7.35
CA GLN A 425 -29.36 5.57 -7.97
C GLN A 425 -28.55 5.77 -9.24
N ASP A 426 -27.50 4.98 -9.47
CA ASP A 426 -26.62 5.05 -10.64
C ASP A 426 -26.87 3.90 -11.64
N LEU A 427 -27.90 3.08 -11.42
CA LEU A 427 -28.31 2.04 -12.37
C LEU A 427 -29.03 2.67 -13.56
N ILE A 428 -28.27 3.22 -14.49
CA ILE A 428 -28.76 3.76 -15.76
C ILE A 428 -29.30 2.61 -16.64
N PRO A 429 -30.41 2.78 -17.38
CA PRO A 429 -30.88 1.79 -18.33
C PRO A 429 -29.79 1.36 -19.32
N GLN A 430 -29.65 0.04 -19.53
CA GLN A 430 -28.73 -0.51 -20.52
C GLN A 430 -29.12 -0.09 -21.95
N ASP A 431 -28.13 0.20 -22.79
CA ASP A 431 -28.36 0.56 -24.20
C ASP A 431 -29.01 -0.60 -24.99
N ASP A 432 -28.54 -1.83 -24.74
CA ASP A 432 -29.02 -3.05 -25.40
C ASP A 432 -30.17 -3.69 -24.61
N LEU A 433 -31.39 -3.23 -24.88
CA LEU A 433 -32.60 -3.78 -24.27
C LEU A 433 -32.84 -5.24 -24.65
N PHE A 434 -33.27 -6.04 -23.67
CA PHE A 434 -33.59 -7.45 -23.95
C PHE A 434 -34.80 -7.57 -24.89
N LYS A 435 -34.71 -8.45 -25.89
CA LYS A 435 -35.82 -8.78 -26.80
C LYS A 435 -36.67 -9.96 -26.32
N LYS A 436 -36.03 -10.83 -25.53
CA LYS A 436 -36.64 -12.00 -24.89
C LYS A 436 -35.84 -12.34 -23.64
N CYS A 437 -36.50 -12.28 -22.49
CA CYS A 437 -36.01 -12.84 -21.25
C CYS A 437 -36.26 -14.35 -21.25
N ARG A 438 -35.23 -15.14 -20.96
CA ARG A 438 -35.30 -16.59 -20.85
C ARG A 438 -35.46 -17.00 -19.40
N LYS A 439 -36.03 -18.20 -19.21
CA LYS A 439 -36.04 -18.88 -17.91
C LYS A 439 -34.61 -19.01 -17.36
N GLY A 440 -34.43 -18.53 -16.13
CA GLY A 440 -33.17 -18.47 -15.38
C GLY A 440 -32.38 -17.17 -15.52
N ASP A 441 -32.82 -16.24 -16.36
CA ASP A 441 -32.13 -14.94 -16.47
C ASP A 441 -32.28 -14.13 -15.17
N ILE A 442 -31.22 -13.41 -14.81
CA ILE A 442 -31.15 -12.53 -13.65
C ILE A 442 -31.11 -11.09 -14.14
N GLY A 443 -31.89 -10.23 -13.50
CA GLY A 443 -31.99 -8.82 -13.84
C GLY A 443 -32.23 -7.96 -12.61
N ILE A 444 -32.01 -6.67 -12.79
CA ILE A 444 -32.12 -5.66 -11.74
C ILE A 444 -32.96 -4.51 -12.28
N THR A 445 -33.93 -4.05 -11.50
CA THR A 445 -34.73 -2.88 -11.87
C THR A 445 -33.83 -1.64 -11.84
N ASN A 446 -33.82 -0.88 -12.94
CA ASN A 446 -32.97 0.29 -13.09
C ASN A 446 -33.67 1.59 -12.63
N GLN A 447 -32.96 2.71 -12.60
CA GLN A 447 -33.44 3.99 -12.05
C GLN A 447 -34.67 4.57 -12.77
N SER A 448 -35.07 4.04 -13.94
CA SER A 448 -36.24 4.54 -14.67
C SER A 448 -37.58 4.11 -14.04
N ARG A 449 -37.55 3.24 -13.02
CA ARG A 449 -38.72 2.65 -12.37
C ARG A 449 -38.70 2.88 -10.85
N PRO A 450 -39.87 2.90 -10.17
CA PRO A 450 -39.95 3.19 -8.73
C PRO A 450 -39.28 2.17 -7.81
N TYR A 451 -39.14 0.90 -8.24
CA TYR A 451 -38.51 -0.16 -7.45
C TYR A 451 -37.06 -0.42 -7.90
N HIS A 452 -36.32 0.65 -8.19
CA HIS A 452 -34.93 0.51 -8.63
C HIS A 452 -34.08 -0.22 -7.58
N GLY A 453 -33.15 -1.03 -8.08
CA GLY A 453 -32.34 -1.92 -7.27
C GLY A 453 -32.98 -3.28 -6.96
N LEU A 454 -34.27 -3.50 -7.22
CA LEU A 454 -34.90 -4.80 -7.03
C LEU A 454 -34.19 -5.86 -7.88
N ILE A 455 -33.84 -7.01 -7.29
CA ILE A 455 -33.17 -8.10 -7.98
C ILE A 455 -34.19 -9.19 -8.30
N GLY A 456 -34.16 -9.74 -9.51
CA GLY A 456 -35.12 -10.75 -9.95
C GLY A 456 -34.48 -11.89 -10.71
N ILE A 457 -35.05 -13.09 -10.56
CA ILE A 457 -34.73 -14.28 -11.36
C ILE A 457 -35.99 -14.74 -12.08
N ARG A 458 -35.90 -14.85 -13.40
CA ARG A 458 -37.03 -15.23 -14.25
C ARG A 458 -37.28 -16.75 -14.18
N LEU A 459 -38.54 -17.15 -13.93
CA LEU A 459 -38.93 -18.58 -13.87
C LEU A 459 -39.62 -19.06 -15.15
N THR A 460 -40.08 -18.15 -16.00
CA THR A 460 -40.72 -18.45 -17.30
C THR A 460 -40.22 -17.53 -18.42
N ASP A 461 -40.10 -18.04 -19.65
CA ASP A 461 -39.73 -17.21 -20.80
C ASP A 461 -40.73 -16.06 -21.01
N SER A 462 -40.23 -14.88 -21.41
CA SER A 462 -41.07 -13.71 -21.66
C SER A 462 -40.44 -12.79 -22.72
N LYS A 463 -41.27 -12.20 -23.58
CA LYS A 463 -40.84 -11.16 -24.53
C LYS A 463 -41.16 -9.75 -24.04
N GLN A 464 -42.04 -9.63 -23.05
CA GLN A 464 -42.58 -8.35 -22.60
C GLN A 464 -41.97 -7.90 -21.26
N TYR A 465 -41.66 -8.85 -20.38
CA TYR A 465 -41.24 -8.57 -19.01
C TYR A 465 -39.93 -9.27 -18.66
N GLY A 466 -39.08 -8.56 -17.92
CA GLY A 466 -37.78 -9.02 -17.44
C GLY A 466 -37.86 -9.85 -16.15
N PRO A 467 -36.70 -10.14 -15.54
CA PRO A 467 -36.62 -10.94 -14.31
C PRO A 467 -37.25 -10.28 -13.08
N THR A 468 -37.39 -8.95 -13.07
CA THR A 468 -38.01 -8.18 -11.97
C THR A 468 -39.47 -7.82 -12.22
N GLY A 469 -40.02 -8.22 -13.38
CA GLY A 469 -41.40 -7.90 -13.78
C GLY A 469 -41.53 -6.60 -14.56
N GLU A 470 -40.46 -5.83 -14.66
CA GLU A 470 -40.39 -4.60 -15.44
C GLU A 470 -40.26 -4.87 -16.94
N GLU A 471 -40.65 -3.90 -17.76
CA GLU A 471 -40.45 -3.89 -19.21
C GLU A 471 -38.96 -3.76 -19.58
N PRO A 472 -38.57 -3.97 -20.86
CA PRO A 472 -37.16 -3.94 -21.28
C PRO A 472 -36.41 -2.68 -20.84
N GLU A 473 -37.05 -1.52 -20.96
CA GLU A 473 -36.50 -0.22 -20.60
C GLU A 473 -36.21 -0.08 -19.09
N GLY A 474 -36.94 -0.82 -18.26
CA GLY A 474 -36.85 -0.77 -16.79
C GLY A 474 -35.96 -1.84 -16.16
N THR A 475 -35.35 -2.73 -16.96
CA THR A 475 -34.57 -3.86 -16.46
C THR A 475 -33.16 -3.87 -17.03
N ASN A 476 -32.17 -3.85 -16.16
CA ASN A 476 -30.79 -4.15 -16.53
C ASN A 476 -30.55 -5.65 -16.38
N MET A 477 -30.11 -6.30 -17.46
CA MET A 477 -29.76 -7.72 -17.42
C MET A 477 -28.40 -7.90 -16.75
N LEU A 478 -28.30 -8.85 -15.83
CA LEU A 478 -27.08 -9.15 -15.09
C LEU A 478 -26.39 -10.42 -15.62
N GLY A 479 -27.17 -11.49 -15.77
CA GLY A 479 -26.60 -12.81 -15.93
C GLY A 479 -27.64 -13.91 -15.84
N ARG A 480 -27.23 -15.08 -15.33
CA ARG A 480 -28.06 -16.27 -15.30
C ARG A 480 -27.86 -17.11 -14.03
N TYR A 481 -28.94 -17.68 -13.52
CA TYR A 481 -28.89 -18.71 -12.49
C TYR A 481 -28.52 -20.07 -13.11
N ILE A 482 -27.56 -20.76 -12.49
CA ILE A 482 -27.03 -22.06 -12.91
C ILE A 482 -27.47 -23.11 -11.86
N GLY A 483 -28.72 -23.52 -11.92
CA GLY A 483 -29.22 -24.54 -11.01
C GLY A 483 -30.63 -24.98 -11.34
N ASP A 484 -31.18 -25.83 -10.48
CA ASP A 484 -32.59 -26.18 -10.56
C ASP A 484 -33.44 -25.00 -10.10
N LEU A 485 -34.33 -24.54 -10.99
CA LEU A 485 -35.21 -23.39 -10.77
C LEU A 485 -36.40 -23.74 -9.87
N SER A 486 -36.72 -25.03 -9.71
CA SER A 486 -37.79 -25.48 -8.81
C SER A 486 -37.55 -25.03 -7.36
N VAL A 487 -36.28 -24.95 -6.96
CA VAL A 487 -35.87 -24.47 -5.63
C VAL A 487 -36.34 -23.03 -5.38
N LEU A 488 -36.36 -22.19 -6.42
CA LEU A 488 -36.76 -20.78 -6.30
C LEU A 488 -38.26 -20.59 -6.16
N GLU A 489 -39.09 -21.59 -6.50
CA GLU A 489 -40.56 -21.56 -6.41
C GLU A 489 -41.08 -21.88 -5.00
N THR A 490 -40.19 -22.33 -4.12
CA THR A 490 -40.52 -22.86 -2.78
C THR A 490 -39.78 -22.11 -1.66
N LEU A 491 -39.19 -20.96 -1.98
CA LEU A 491 -38.52 -20.13 -0.98
C LEU A 491 -39.57 -19.43 -0.12
N ASP A 492 -39.32 -19.38 1.19
CA ASP A 492 -40.16 -18.60 2.09
C ASP A 492 -39.87 -17.11 1.89
N ASP A 493 -40.93 -16.29 1.86
CA ASP A 493 -40.80 -14.83 1.87
C ASP A 493 -39.99 -14.38 3.10
N GLU A 494 -39.22 -13.29 2.96
CA GLU A 494 -38.31 -12.76 3.99
C GLU A 494 -37.12 -13.65 4.36
N SER A 495 -37.02 -14.88 3.82
CA SER A 495 -35.90 -15.77 4.08
C SER A 495 -34.60 -15.28 3.42
N THR A 496 -33.46 -15.72 3.95
CA THR A 496 -32.15 -15.45 3.36
C THR A 496 -31.69 -16.65 2.57
N VAL A 497 -31.35 -16.43 1.30
CA VAL A 497 -30.68 -17.43 0.46
C VAL A 497 -29.22 -17.04 0.26
N TYR A 498 -28.38 -18.05 0.07
CA TYR A 498 -26.96 -17.90 -0.11
C TYR A 498 -26.58 -18.12 -1.56
N ILE A 499 -25.67 -17.32 -2.08
CA ILE A 499 -25.28 -17.35 -3.49
C ILE A 499 -23.77 -17.42 -3.66
N MET A 500 -23.33 -18.01 -4.77
CA MET A 500 -21.93 -17.99 -5.23
C MET A 500 -21.87 -17.65 -6.71
N GLU A 501 -20.90 -16.81 -7.08
CA GLU A 501 -20.60 -16.48 -8.46
C GLU A 501 -19.70 -17.56 -9.08
N ASP A 502 -20.15 -18.14 -10.19
CA ASP A 502 -19.36 -19.02 -11.03
C ASP A 502 -18.45 -18.18 -11.95
N ARG A 503 -17.17 -18.06 -11.57
CA ARG A 503 -16.17 -17.24 -12.26
C ARG A 503 -15.41 -17.98 -13.38
N GLN A 504 -15.97 -19.09 -13.89
CA GLN A 504 -15.41 -19.86 -15.01
C GLN A 504 -15.51 -19.18 -16.37
#